data_AF-W1NW62-F1
#
_entry.id   AF-W1NW62-F1
#
_cell.length_a   1.000
_cell.length_b   1.000
_cell.length_c   1.000
_cell.angle_alpha   90.00
_cell.angle_beta   90.00
_cell.angle_gamma   90.00
#
_symmetry.space_group_name_H-M   'P 1'
#
loop_
_entity.id
_entity.type
_entity.pdbx_description
1 polymer ?
#
loop_
_entity_poly.entity_id
_entity_poly.type
_entity_poly.pdbx_seq_one_letter_code
_entity_poly.pdbx_strand_id
1 'polypeptide(L)'
;MYVTRPLSHYLQAAKDGSLVGPEPPEGPFSGYLLLRDCGEDSVVSTCCCGLCEDPKVRELPFPQDKCICTSYTLYLGDSTIVYTDYAFFIPVLGQPLSSNVYYVVKANGKHKGLVCTCSLEEERTSFCWCKCVNDKKPCPLNPDNIYQHINVIPKKNLFSKGYTSKSVASDGRPPLFLRRKGWVSDISKSESVKLDRAEGMNFALRAQLPPLNLAIPQKSSTCIKIGEWYCPFIFVKEKGGLDKPEQQLKESMYYKMSLEQEWEEIHSCQGFGGGTVMVDTFVRKEEGRLKGNEATYERRDHENGFLWFETKEKNGVQGGLMGIGLSKVIMEKMKWDQNIRGNGGDEKDVRVESAHHPSHKGQWTFALYVLVERYMLRRMDESLVFSYIFRNPHQLREKWG
;
A
#
# COMPACT_ATOMS: atom_id res chain seq x y z
N MET A 1 -2.67 -1.09 3.46
CA MET A 1 -2.98 -0.18 2.34
C MET A 1 -3.21 1.22 2.88
N TYR A 2 -3.03 2.26 2.07
CA TYR A 2 -3.15 3.63 2.55
C TYR A 2 -4.23 4.43 1.83
N VAL A 3 -4.97 5.24 2.60
CA VAL A 3 -5.84 6.29 2.06
C VAL A 3 -5.10 7.62 2.12
N THR A 4 -5.46 8.58 1.26
CA THR A 4 -4.81 9.90 1.26
C THR A 4 -5.66 10.93 1.99
N ARG A 5 -4.99 11.86 2.69
CA ARG A 5 -5.63 13.02 3.31
C ARG A 5 -4.76 14.27 3.15
N PRO A 6 -5.37 15.46 3.03
CA PRO A 6 -4.68 16.74 3.18
C PRO A 6 -3.87 16.81 4.48
N LEU A 7 -2.59 17.19 4.42
CA LEU A 7 -1.76 17.40 5.60
C LEU A 7 -2.28 18.59 6.43
N SER A 8 -2.79 19.63 5.77
CA SER A 8 -3.35 20.82 6.42
C SER A 8 -4.48 20.46 7.39
N HIS A 9 -5.41 19.60 6.98
CA HIS A 9 -6.54 19.15 7.79
C HIS A 9 -6.07 18.47 9.08
N TYR A 10 -5.02 17.63 9.00
CA TYR A 10 -4.48 16.96 10.17
C TYR A 10 -3.82 17.96 11.14
N LEU A 11 -3.02 18.88 10.62
CA LEU A 11 -2.33 19.89 11.44
C LEU A 11 -3.33 20.84 12.11
N GLN A 12 -4.42 21.19 11.43
CA GLN A 12 -5.49 22.01 12.00
C GLN A 12 -6.22 21.27 13.12
N ALA A 13 -6.63 20.02 12.90
CA ALA A 13 -7.26 19.20 13.93
C ALA A 13 -6.37 19.03 15.18
N ALA A 14 -5.05 18.90 15.00
CA ALA A 14 -4.09 18.83 16.09
C ALA A 14 -3.98 20.16 16.87
N LYS A 15 -4.09 21.31 16.19
CA LYS A 15 -4.08 22.65 16.83
C LYS A 15 -5.35 22.92 17.62
N ASP A 16 -6.49 22.46 17.12
CA ASP A 16 -7.80 22.67 17.73
C ASP A 16 -8.05 21.77 18.95
N GLY A 17 -7.03 21.00 19.38
CA GLY A 17 -7.11 20.14 20.57
C GLY A 17 -7.97 18.88 20.36
N SER A 18 -8.48 18.64 19.15
CA SER A 18 -9.20 17.42 18.75
C SER A 18 -8.24 16.25 18.52
N LEU A 19 -7.32 16.02 19.46
CA LEU A 19 -6.24 15.03 19.41
C LEU A 19 -6.71 13.57 19.60
N VAL A 20 -7.91 13.23 19.15
CA VAL A 20 -8.12 11.91 18.57
C VAL A 20 -7.71 12.05 17.11
N GLY A 21 -6.40 12.02 16.83
CA GLY A 21 -5.94 11.95 15.45
C GLY A 21 -6.72 10.85 14.74
N PRO A 22 -7.15 11.02 13.48
CA PRO A 22 -8.07 10.09 12.84
C PRO A 22 -7.58 8.67 13.11
N GLU A 23 -8.44 7.86 13.73
CA GLU A 23 -8.14 6.45 13.94
C GLU A 23 -7.67 5.87 12.60
N PRO A 24 -6.70 4.93 12.58
CA PRO A 24 -6.30 4.29 11.34
C PRO A 24 -7.54 3.92 10.52
N PRO A 25 -7.52 4.09 9.18
CA PRO A 25 -8.67 3.75 8.36
C PRO A 25 -9.13 2.33 8.68
N GLU A 26 -10.43 2.06 8.63
CA GLU A 26 -10.98 0.82 9.16
C GLU A 26 -10.19 -0.44 8.77
N GLY A 27 -9.91 -1.26 9.79
CA GLY A 27 -9.25 -2.55 9.67
C GLY A 27 -7.74 -2.54 9.97
N PRO A 28 -7.17 -3.72 10.27
CA PRO A 28 -5.75 -3.88 10.47
C PRO A 28 -4.98 -3.58 9.19
N PHE A 29 -3.71 -3.21 9.31
CA PHE A 29 -2.83 -2.93 8.16
C PHE A 29 -3.31 -1.79 7.24
N SER A 30 -4.11 -0.88 7.77
CA SER A 30 -4.51 0.38 7.13
C SER A 30 -3.64 1.55 7.61
N GLY A 31 -3.52 2.61 6.80
CA GLY A 31 -2.77 3.81 7.17
C GLY A 31 -3.17 5.03 6.36
N TYR A 32 -2.64 6.20 6.74
CA TYR A 32 -2.83 7.46 6.01
C TYR A 32 -1.55 7.86 5.30
N LEU A 33 -1.65 8.35 4.05
CA LEU A 33 -0.64 9.18 3.42
C LEU A 33 -1.12 10.62 3.47
N LEU A 34 -0.33 11.50 4.06
CA LEU A 34 -0.64 12.92 4.15
C LEU A 34 0.03 13.66 3.00
N LEU A 35 -0.78 14.34 2.21
CA LEU A 35 -0.34 15.06 1.03
C LEU A 35 -0.18 16.53 1.39
N ARG A 36 0.91 17.17 0.96
CA ARG A 36 1.04 18.62 1.12
C ARG A 36 0.07 19.31 0.16
N ASP A 37 -0.90 20.02 0.72
CA ASP A 37 -1.85 20.80 -0.07
C ASP A 37 -1.16 22.07 -0.61
N CYS A 38 -1.13 22.22 -1.93
CA CYS A 38 -0.73 23.47 -2.59
C CYS A 38 -2.01 24.25 -2.89
N GLY A 39 -2.39 25.23 -2.05
CA GLY A 39 -3.61 26.03 -2.20
C GLY A 39 -3.75 27.16 -1.17
N GLU A 40 -4.78 28.00 -1.29
CA GLU A 40 -5.02 29.16 -0.41
C GLU A 40 -5.21 28.77 1.08
N ASP A 41 -5.72 27.56 1.36
CA ASP A 41 -5.87 26.98 2.70
C ASP A 41 -4.62 26.25 3.21
N SER A 42 -3.52 26.31 2.46
CA SER A 42 -2.29 25.66 2.87
C SER A 42 -1.70 26.39 4.09
N VAL A 43 -1.44 25.65 5.17
CA VAL A 43 -0.61 26.11 6.30
C VAL A 43 0.87 26.17 5.86
N VAL A 44 1.13 26.52 4.60
CA VAL A 44 2.47 26.72 4.08
C VAL A 44 2.95 28.03 4.66
N SER A 45 3.91 27.91 5.58
CA SER A 45 4.72 29.07 5.93
C SER A 45 5.37 29.55 4.63
N THR A 46 4.97 30.71 4.14
CA THR A 46 5.65 31.38 3.03
C THR A 46 6.81 32.17 3.62
N CYS A 47 7.98 32.08 2.99
CA CYS A 47 9.10 32.97 3.27
C CYS A 47 9.12 34.11 2.23
N CYS A 48 9.88 35.18 2.50
CA CYS A 48 10.02 36.32 1.59
C CYS A 48 8.68 36.96 1.16
N CYS A 49 7.87 37.40 2.12
CA CYS A 49 6.61 38.13 1.85
C CYS A 49 5.59 37.39 0.97
N GLY A 50 5.51 36.05 1.06
CA GLY A 50 4.55 35.29 0.25
C GLY A 50 5.10 34.75 -1.07
N LEU A 51 6.34 35.08 -1.44
CA LEU A 51 6.89 34.79 -2.77
C LEU A 51 7.64 33.45 -2.88
N CYS A 52 7.97 32.82 -1.75
CA CYS A 52 8.74 31.57 -1.74
C CYS A 52 8.11 30.59 -0.74
N GLU A 53 7.94 29.33 -1.15
CA GLU A 53 7.54 28.26 -0.22
C GLU A 53 8.66 28.03 0.80
N ASP A 54 8.35 28.08 2.11
CA ASP A 54 9.32 27.64 3.12
C ASP A 54 9.53 26.13 2.96
N PRO A 55 10.76 25.67 2.65
CA PRO A 55 11.04 24.25 2.57
C PRO A 55 11.05 23.61 3.96
N LYS A 56 11.17 24.37 5.06
CA LYS A 56 11.29 23.80 6.40
C LYS A 56 10.04 23.04 6.82
N VAL A 57 10.22 21.77 7.17
CA VAL A 57 9.18 20.96 7.81
C VAL A 57 9.37 21.03 9.31
N ARG A 58 8.53 21.82 9.98
CA ARG A 58 8.68 22.16 11.41
C ARG A 58 7.73 21.38 12.32
N GLU A 59 6.81 20.63 11.74
CA GLU A 59 5.74 19.92 12.43
C GLU A 59 5.63 18.51 11.87
N LEU A 60 5.24 17.59 12.75
CA LEU A 60 4.90 16.22 12.39
C LEU A 60 3.39 16.09 12.28
N PRO A 61 2.91 15.13 11.50
CA PRO A 61 3.65 14.15 10.68
C PRO A 61 4.27 14.74 9.39
N PHE A 62 5.29 14.08 8.84
CA PHE A 62 5.88 14.46 7.55
C PHE A 62 4.89 14.24 6.39
N PRO A 63 4.95 15.04 5.30
CA PRO A 63 4.21 14.74 4.06
C PRO A 63 4.79 13.52 3.33
N GLN A 64 3.93 12.69 2.76
CA GLN A 64 4.29 11.44 2.06
C GLN A 64 4.48 11.61 0.54
N ASP A 65 4.06 12.74 -0.02
CA ASP A 65 4.28 13.09 -1.42
C ASP A 65 5.62 13.80 -1.68
N LYS A 66 6.39 14.06 -0.61
CA LYS A 66 7.64 14.83 -0.66
C LYS A 66 8.82 14.01 -0.12
N CYS A 67 9.99 14.22 -0.74
CA CYS A 67 11.25 13.76 -0.21
C CYS A 67 11.74 14.72 0.87
N ILE A 68 12.15 14.17 2.02
CA ILE A 68 12.65 14.96 3.14
C ILE A 68 14.18 14.95 3.15
N CYS A 69 14.74 16.15 3.10
CA CYS A 69 16.14 16.44 3.32
C CYS A 69 16.37 16.60 4.83
N THR A 70 17.02 15.64 5.47
CA THR A 70 17.45 15.72 6.87
C THR A 70 18.84 16.32 6.93
N SER A 71 19.03 17.41 7.66
CA SER A 71 20.34 18.05 7.83
C SER A 71 20.73 18.19 9.30
N TYR A 72 22.03 18.04 9.56
CA TYR A 72 22.63 18.25 10.88
C TYR A 72 23.90 19.07 10.74
N THR A 73 23.94 20.21 11.42
CA THR A 73 25.08 21.11 11.44
C THR A 73 25.95 20.85 12.66
N LEU A 74 27.23 20.59 12.42
CA LEU A 74 28.26 20.46 13.44
C LEU A 74 29.18 21.68 13.39
N TYR A 75 29.32 22.37 14.52
CA TYR A 75 30.23 23.49 14.68
C TYR A 75 31.53 22.99 15.35
N LEU A 76 32.65 23.08 14.64
CA LEU A 76 33.98 22.65 15.09
C LEU A 76 34.92 23.87 15.02
N GLY A 77 34.95 24.66 16.10
CA GLY A 77 35.68 25.94 16.12
C GLY A 77 35.15 26.87 15.03
N ASP A 78 36.04 27.30 14.14
CA ASP A 78 35.70 28.16 12.99
C ASP A 78 35.11 27.41 11.80
N SER A 79 35.14 26.07 11.82
CA SER A 79 34.62 25.24 10.73
C SER A 79 33.18 24.78 11.01
N THR A 80 32.32 24.88 10.00
CA THR A 80 30.95 24.40 10.06
C THR A 80 30.78 23.28 9.04
N ILE A 81 30.38 22.09 9.50
CA ILE A 81 30.13 20.93 8.65
C ILE A 81 28.63 20.63 8.67
N VAL A 82 28.01 20.59 7.49
CA VAL A 82 26.60 20.21 7.35
C VAL A 82 26.53 18.81 6.76
N TYR A 83 25.93 17.89 7.51
CA TYR A 83 25.63 16.54 7.04
C TYR A 83 24.20 16.51 6.50
N THR A 84 24.01 15.96 5.31
CA THR A 84 22.71 15.92 4.64
C THR A 84 22.39 14.52 4.13
N ASP A 85 21.17 14.08 4.42
CA ASP A 85 20.60 12.82 3.96
C ASP A 85 19.20 13.07 3.37
N TYR A 86 18.81 12.26 2.39
CA TYR A 86 17.51 12.35 1.73
C TYR A 86 16.74 11.05 1.94
N ALA A 87 15.50 11.16 2.39
CA ALA A 87 14.66 10.02 2.69
C ALA A 87 13.17 10.31 2.54
N PHE A 88 12.39 9.26 2.28
CA PHE A 88 10.94 9.26 2.39
C PHE A 88 10.53 8.64 3.72
N PHE A 89 9.55 9.25 4.38
CA PHE A 89 9.01 8.81 5.67
C PHE A 89 7.61 8.27 5.45
N ILE A 90 7.48 6.94 5.36
CA ILE A 90 6.20 6.26 5.14
C ILE A 90 5.66 5.81 6.50
N PRO A 91 4.48 6.27 6.95
CA PRO A 91 3.93 5.89 8.26
C PRO A 91 3.78 4.37 8.39
N VAL A 92 4.06 3.81 9.57
CA VAL A 92 3.85 2.37 9.79
C VAL A 92 2.34 2.05 9.82
N LEU A 93 1.95 0.96 9.16
CA LEU A 93 0.54 0.54 9.09
C LEU A 93 -0.01 0.16 10.47
N GLY A 94 -1.31 0.40 10.68
CA GLY A 94 -2.01 0.05 11.91
C GLY A 94 -1.65 0.90 13.13
N GLN A 95 -0.83 1.93 12.96
CA GLN A 95 -0.49 2.90 14.00
C GLN A 95 -1.18 4.25 13.73
N PRO A 96 -1.61 4.98 14.77
CA PRO A 96 -2.11 6.33 14.58
C PRO A 96 -0.97 7.25 14.10
N LEU A 97 -1.29 8.27 13.32
CA LEU A 97 -0.30 9.25 12.83
C LEU A 97 0.44 9.98 13.97
N SER A 98 -0.21 10.15 15.12
CA SER A 98 0.37 10.73 16.34
C SER A 98 1.54 9.92 16.93
N SER A 99 1.66 8.64 16.57
CA SER A 99 2.79 7.79 16.98
C SER A 99 4.12 8.24 16.37
N ASN A 100 4.08 8.95 15.23
CA ASN A 100 5.25 9.40 14.46
C ASN A 100 6.25 8.27 14.16
N VAL A 101 5.73 7.07 13.92
CA VAL A 101 6.54 5.89 13.55
C VAL A 101 6.53 5.71 12.04
N TYR A 102 7.71 5.61 11.45
CA TYR A 102 7.90 5.54 10.01
C TYR A 102 8.81 4.37 9.59
N TYR A 103 8.53 3.81 8.43
CA TYR A 103 9.55 3.22 7.56
C TYR A 103 10.31 4.36 6.88
N VAL A 104 11.63 4.42 7.08
CA VAL A 104 12.47 5.46 6.47
C VAL A 104 13.21 4.91 5.27
N VAL A 105 12.82 5.32 4.07
CA VAL A 105 13.38 4.84 2.80
C VAL A 105 14.45 5.81 2.30
N LYS A 106 15.66 5.32 2.01
CA LYS A 106 16.73 6.15 1.45
C LYS A 106 16.37 6.61 0.04
N ALA A 107 16.41 7.91 -0.20
CA ALA A 107 16.09 8.52 -1.50
C ALA A 107 17.32 8.70 -2.40
N ASN A 108 18.54 8.57 -1.86
CA ASN A 108 19.78 8.78 -2.59
C ASN A 108 20.91 7.83 -2.16
N GLY A 109 22.01 7.88 -2.93
CA GLY A 109 23.23 7.11 -2.67
C GLY A 109 23.10 5.62 -2.99
N LYS A 110 24.11 4.84 -2.57
CA LYS A 110 24.22 3.40 -2.85
C LYS A 110 23.04 2.55 -2.34
N HIS A 111 22.34 3.04 -1.33
CA HIS A 111 21.23 2.32 -0.67
C HIS A 111 19.86 2.87 -1.06
N LYS A 112 19.77 3.63 -2.16
CA LYS A 112 18.51 4.21 -2.66
C LYS A 112 17.44 3.13 -2.86
N GLY A 113 16.23 3.41 -2.40
CA GLY A 113 15.09 2.48 -2.43
C GLY A 113 15.05 1.46 -1.30
N LEU A 114 16.05 1.41 -0.41
CA LEU A 114 16.07 0.49 0.73
C LEU A 114 15.59 1.15 2.02
N VAL A 115 15.08 0.34 2.94
CA VAL A 115 14.54 0.77 4.23
C VAL A 115 15.67 0.81 5.27
N CYS A 116 15.78 1.93 5.97
CA CYS A 116 16.70 2.09 7.09
C CYS A 116 16.38 1.07 8.18
N THR A 117 17.42 0.43 8.72
CA THR A 117 17.28 -0.56 9.78
C THR A 117 18.14 -0.13 10.96
N CYS A 118 17.58 -0.19 12.16
CA CYS A 118 18.32 0.09 13.39
C CYS A 118 19.36 -1.02 13.65
N SER A 119 20.54 -0.64 14.16
CA SER A 119 21.53 -1.60 14.65
C SER A 119 21.21 -2.02 16.09
N LEU A 120 21.73 -3.17 16.50
CA LEU A 120 21.61 -3.61 17.89
C LEU A 120 22.53 -2.77 18.79
N GLU A 121 22.10 -2.49 20.02
CA GLU A 121 22.91 -1.76 20.99
C GLU A 121 24.28 -2.41 21.26
N GLU A 122 24.33 -3.74 21.14
CA GLU A 122 25.45 -4.63 21.42
C GLU A 122 26.46 -4.73 20.26
N GLU A 123 26.07 -4.36 19.04
CA GLU A 123 26.94 -4.29 17.84
C GLU A 123 27.87 -3.05 17.87
N ARG A 124 28.45 -2.76 19.05
CA ARG A 124 29.45 -1.71 19.24
C ARG A 124 30.81 -2.25 18.86
N THR A 125 31.41 -1.67 17.83
CA THR A 125 32.82 -1.89 17.54
C THR A 125 33.62 -0.87 18.32
N SER A 126 34.52 -1.35 19.19
CA SER A 126 35.50 -0.46 19.84
C SER A 126 36.61 -0.19 18.83
N PHE A 127 36.72 1.04 18.33
CA PHE A 127 37.84 1.45 17.49
C PHE A 127 38.38 2.80 17.95
N CYS A 128 39.67 2.83 18.30
CA CYS A 128 40.45 4.01 18.71
C CYS A 128 39.81 4.91 19.79
N TRP A 129 39.62 4.39 21.01
CA TRP A 129 39.17 5.13 22.21
C TRP A 129 37.76 5.77 22.11
N CYS A 130 37.06 5.57 20.98
CA CYS A 130 35.70 6.02 20.73
C CYS A 130 34.76 4.81 20.58
N LYS A 131 33.62 4.81 21.29
CA LYS A 131 32.54 3.84 21.08
C LYS A 131 31.75 4.23 19.82
N CYS A 132 32.20 3.78 18.66
CA CYS A 132 31.52 4.01 17.38
C CYS A 132 30.48 2.92 17.14
N VAL A 133 29.22 3.31 16.95
CA VAL A 133 28.17 2.39 16.52
C VAL A 133 28.32 2.20 15.01
N ASN A 134 28.52 0.95 14.58
CA ASN A 134 28.44 0.63 13.15
C ASN A 134 26.96 0.57 12.77
N ASP A 135 26.55 1.50 11.92
CA ASP A 135 25.17 1.53 11.44
C ASP A 135 24.89 0.30 10.57
N LYS A 136 23.78 -0.38 10.86
CA LYS A 136 23.31 -1.47 10.02
C LYS A 136 22.94 -0.91 8.65
N LYS A 137 23.39 -1.59 7.59
CA LYS A 137 23.10 -1.16 6.22
C LYS A 137 21.59 -1.25 5.97
N PRO A 138 20.99 -0.26 5.28
CA PRO A 138 19.61 -0.37 4.82
C PRO A 138 19.38 -1.64 4.00
N CYS A 139 18.20 -2.24 4.14
CA CYS A 139 17.82 -3.47 3.46
C CYS A 139 16.36 -3.40 2.97
N PRO A 140 15.90 -4.35 2.14
CA PRO A 140 14.50 -4.41 1.75
C PRO A 140 13.56 -4.49 2.97
N LEU A 141 12.32 -4.05 2.80
CA LEU A 141 11.31 -4.17 3.85
C LEU A 141 11.15 -5.63 4.25
N ASN A 142 11.13 -5.87 5.56
CA ASN A 142 10.58 -7.05 6.18
C ASN A 142 9.49 -6.58 7.18
N PRO A 143 8.20 -6.88 6.93
CA PRO A 143 7.10 -6.42 7.78
C PRO A 143 7.18 -6.87 9.24
N ASP A 144 7.91 -7.95 9.53
CA ASP A 144 8.11 -8.48 10.88
C ASP A 144 9.32 -7.88 11.59
N ASN A 145 10.12 -7.09 10.88
CA ASN A 145 11.33 -6.51 11.43
C ASN A 145 11.06 -5.18 12.14
N ILE A 146 10.81 -5.25 13.44
CA ILE A 146 10.58 -4.08 14.30
C ILE A 146 11.74 -3.06 14.29
N TYR A 147 12.97 -3.47 13.91
CA TYR A 147 14.11 -2.56 13.78
C TYR A 147 14.01 -1.63 12.57
N GLN A 148 13.10 -1.87 11.64
CA GLN A 148 12.79 -0.97 10.53
C GLN A 148 11.76 0.11 10.91
N HIS A 149 11.19 0.04 12.13
CA HIS A 149 10.26 1.04 12.64
C HIS A 149 11.03 2.10 13.43
N ILE A 150 11.02 3.34 12.92
CA ILE A 150 11.72 4.47 13.52
C ILE A 150 10.70 5.50 14.02
N ASN A 151 10.74 5.77 15.32
CA ASN A 151 9.94 6.81 15.96
C ASN A 151 10.69 8.15 15.89
N VAL A 152 10.09 9.15 15.25
CA VAL A 152 10.63 10.51 15.15
C VAL A 152 10.03 11.37 16.27
N ILE A 153 10.91 11.95 17.09
CA ILE A 153 10.54 12.73 18.27
C ILE A 153 10.89 14.20 18.03
N PRO A 154 9.91 15.11 18.04
CA PRO A 154 10.18 16.54 17.94
C PRO A 154 10.90 17.02 19.21
N LYS A 155 11.91 17.85 19.02
CA LYS A 155 12.66 18.53 20.09
C LYS A 155 12.46 20.02 19.95
N LYS A 156 11.90 20.62 21.00
CA LYS A 156 11.72 22.07 21.11
C LYS A 156 12.92 22.64 21.85
N ASN A 157 13.79 23.35 21.13
CA ASN A 157 14.79 24.23 21.73
C ASN A 157 14.32 25.68 21.59
N LEU A 158 14.86 26.60 22.41
CA LEU A 158 14.45 28.02 22.41
C LEU A 158 14.54 28.69 21.03
N PHE A 159 15.46 28.24 20.16
CA PHE A 159 15.80 28.90 18.89
C PHE A 159 15.53 28.05 17.64
N SER A 160 15.20 26.76 17.78
CA SER A 160 14.89 25.89 16.65
C SER A 160 14.01 24.70 17.05
N LYS A 161 13.12 24.30 16.14
CA LYS A 161 12.46 22.99 16.19
C LYS A 161 13.36 22.02 15.44
N GLY A 162 13.94 21.08 16.16
CA GLY A 162 14.72 19.98 15.59
C GLY A 162 14.06 18.65 15.94
N TYR A 163 14.67 17.55 15.51
CA TYR A 163 14.18 16.21 15.75
C TYR A 163 15.28 15.34 16.31
N THR A 164 14.87 14.22 16.89
CA THR A 164 15.73 13.08 17.20
C THR A 164 14.88 11.84 17.00
N SER A 165 15.50 10.72 16.66
CA SER A 165 14.76 9.48 16.45
C SER A 165 15.18 8.40 17.44
N LYS A 166 14.24 7.51 17.75
CA LYS A 166 14.48 6.26 18.48
C LYS A 166 14.01 5.08 17.65
N SER A 167 14.58 3.91 17.90
CA SER A 167 13.99 2.67 17.39
C SER A 167 12.74 2.36 18.21
N VAL A 168 11.76 1.70 17.58
CA VAL A 168 10.65 1.08 18.31
C VAL A 168 11.14 -0.15 19.10
N ALA A 169 12.13 -0.86 18.57
CA ALA A 169 12.84 -1.89 19.34
C ALA A 169 13.61 -1.24 20.48
N SER A 170 13.43 -1.72 21.71
CA SER A 170 14.02 -1.13 22.91
C SER A 170 15.55 -1.14 22.91
N ASP A 171 16.14 -2.12 22.24
CA ASP A 171 17.57 -2.37 22.06
C ASP A 171 18.09 -1.91 20.68
N GLY A 172 17.27 -1.20 19.91
CA GLY A 172 17.61 -0.70 18.58
C GLY A 172 18.17 0.72 18.59
N ARG A 173 19.20 0.96 17.76
CA ARG A 173 19.74 2.30 17.50
C ARG A 173 19.50 2.73 16.06
N PRO A 174 18.80 3.86 15.82
CA PRO A 174 18.63 4.38 14.47
C PRO A 174 19.97 4.73 13.81
N PRO A 175 20.02 4.77 12.47
CA PRO A 175 21.15 5.27 11.71
C PRO A 175 21.60 6.66 12.19
N LEU A 176 22.88 6.97 12.03
CA LEU A 176 23.53 8.15 12.59
C LEU A 176 22.81 9.45 12.28
N PHE A 177 22.33 9.62 11.04
CA PHE A 177 21.64 10.82 10.59
C PHE A 177 20.30 11.06 11.31
N LEU A 178 19.65 10.00 11.83
CA LEU A 178 18.37 10.08 12.55
C LEU A 178 18.55 10.09 14.08
N ARG A 179 19.57 9.40 14.62
CA ARG A 179 19.80 9.36 16.08
C ARG A 179 20.43 10.62 16.64
N ARG A 180 21.10 11.44 15.81
CA ARG A 180 21.65 12.73 16.24
C ARG A 180 20.54 13.60 16.83
N LYS A 181 20.84 14.38 17.86
CA LYS A 181 19.86 15.28 18.47
C LYS A 181 19.87 16.61 17.72
N GLY A 182 18.69 17.10 17.34
CA GLY A 182 18.53 18.42 16.74
C GLY A 182 18.78 18.46 15.23
N TRP A 183 18.72 17.33 14.52
CA TRP A 183 18.65 17.39 13.06
C TRP A 183 17.36 18.09 12.63
N VAL A 184 17.41 18.79 11.51
CA VAL A 184 16.27 19.53 10.96
C VAL A 184 15.83 18.89 9.64
N SER A 185 14.58 19.13 9.27
CA SER A 185 13.99 18.60 8.03
C SER A 185 13.55 19.73 7.11
N ASP A 186 13.94 19.62 5.86
CA ASP A 186 13.50 20.48 4.77
C ASP A 186 12.89 19.61 3.67
N ILE A 187 11.92 20.14 2.93
CA ILE A 187 11.46 19.52 1.71
C ILE A 187 12.55 19.66 0.66
N SER A 188 12.97 18.51 0.13
CA SER A 188 13.91 18.46 -0.97
C SER A 188 13.34 19.18 -2.20
N LYS A 189 14.20 19.88 -2.95
CA LYS A 189 13.83 20.53 -4.23
C LYS A 189 13.57 19.54 -5.37
N SER A 190 13.72 18.24 -5.12
CA SER A 190 13.38 17.18 -6.09
C SER A 190 11.89 17.17 -6.43
N GLU A 191 11.54 16.60 -7.58
CA GLU A 191 10.15 16.44 -7.99
C GLU A 191 9.31 15.74 -6.90
N SER A 192 8.12 16.28 -6.65
CA SER A 192 7.14 15.68 -5.76
C SER A 192 6.40 14.55 -6.44
N VAL A 193 6.00 13.55 -5.66
CA VAL A 193 5.15 12.48 -6.16
C VAL A 193 3.73 13.01 -6.29
N LYS A 194 3.17 12.98 -7.49
CA LYS A 194 1.76 13.33 -7.70
C LYS A 194 0.89 12.17 -7.22
N LEU A 195 0.17 12.41 -6.13
CA LEU A 195 -0.80 11.48 -5.56
C LEU A 195 -2.18 12.11 -5.63
N ASP A 196 -3.16 11.32 -6.06
CA ASP A 196 -4.55 11.71 -6.14
C ASP A 196 -5.26 11.40 -4.81
N ARG A 197 -6.52 11.84 -4.72
CA ARG A 197 -7.38 11.51 -3.57
C ARG A 197 -7.80 10.04 -3.64
N ALA A 198 -7.46 9.28 -2.60
CA ALA A 198 -7.83 7.88 -2.43
C ALA A 198 -8.55 7.76 -1.07
N GLU A 199 -9.85 7.47 -1.10
CA GLU A 199 -10.71 7.54 0.10
C GLU A 199 -10.80 6.23 0.87
N GLY A 200 -10.33 5.13 0.27
CA GLY A 200 -10.48 3.78 0.77
C GLY A 200 -11.74 3.09 0.25
N MET A 201 -12.34 2.24 1.09
CA MET A 201 -13.54 1.47 0.75
C MET A 201 -14.78 2.39 0.75
N ASN A 202 -15.59 2.33 -0.30
CA ASN A 202 -16.92 2.92 -0.32
C ASN A 202 -17.98 1.86 0.04
N PHE A 203 -18.28 1.72 1.33
CA PHE A 203 -19.24 0.73 1.83
C PHE A 203 -20.65 0.91 1.27
N ALA A 204 -21.09 2.16 1.09
CA ALA A 204 -22.40 2.46 0.53
C ALA A 204 -22.52 1.96 -0.91
N LEU A 205 -21.49 2.17 -1.73
CA LEU A 205 -21.46 1.70 -3.12
C LEU A 205 -21.31 0.17 -3.20
N ARG A 206 -20.45 -0.42 -2.36
CA ARG A 206 -20.28 -1.89 -2.28
C ARG A 206 -21.59 -2.60 -1.91
N ALA A 207 -22.39 -2.00 -1.01
CA ALA A 207 -23.67 -2.55 -0.58
C ALA A 207 -24.77 -2.48 -1.66
N GLN A 208 -24.67 -1.57 -2.64
CA GLN A 208 -25.66 -1.44 -3.71
C GLN A 208 -25.61 -2.60 -4.73
N LEU A 209 -24.47 -3.29 -4.81
CA LEU A 209 -24.15 -4.32 -5.81
C LEU A 209 -24.21 -3.80 -7.27
N PRO A 210 -23.48 -4.41 -8.22
CA PRO A 210 -23.55 -4.02 -9.61
C PRO A 210 -24.94 -4.30 -10.21
N PRO A 211 -25.44 -3.44 -11.13
CA PRO A 211 -26.71 -3.67 -11.81
C PRO A 211 -26.56 -4.84 -12.81
N LEU A 212 -27.56 -5.74 -12.84
CA LEU A 212 -27.58 -6.87 -13.78
C LEU A 212 -28.31 -6.52 -15.09
N ASN A 213 -27.95 -5.37 -15.68
CA ASN A 213 -28.55 -4.86 -16.92
C ASN A 213 -27.89 -5.48 -18.16
N LEU A 214 -27.82 -6.82 -18.20
CA LEU A 214 -27.16 -7.57 -19.28
C LEU A 214 -28.15 -8.00 -20.37
N ALA A 215 -27.87 -7.74 -21.65
CA ALA A 215 -28.51 -8.53 -22.70
C ALA A 215 -27.84 -9.91 -22.69
N ILE A 216 -28.62 -10.98 -22.54
CA ILE A 216 -28.07 -12.34 -22.76
C ILE A 216 -27.70 -12.41 -24.26
N PRO A 217 -26.48 -12.84 -24.65
CA PRO A 217 -25.48 -13.60 -23.90
C PRO A 217 -24.23 -12.76 -23.53
N GLN A 218 -24.28 -11.98 -22.44
CA GLN A 218 -23.12 -11.27 -21.91
C GLN A 218 -22.56 -11.98 -20.67
N LYS A 219 -21.27 -12.31 -20.71
CA LYS A 219 -20.58 -13.14 -19.70
C LYS A 219 -20.25 -12.41 -18.39
N SER A 220 -20.26 -11.08 -18.38
CA SER A 220 -20.06 -10.29 -17.16
C SER A 220 -20.75 -8.93 -17.21
N SER A 221 -21.13 -8.40 -16.04
CA SER A 221 -21.72 -7.07 -15.91
C SER A 221 -20.71 -5.95 -16.10
N THR A 222 -21.21 -4.70 -16.13
CA THR A 222 -20.35 -3.53 -15.94
C THR A 222 -19.63 -3.64 -14.59
N CYS A 223 -18.33 -3.39 -14.62
CA CYS A 223 -17.49 -3.32 -13.43
C CYS A 223 -17.63 -1.95 -12.76
N ILE A 224 -17.80 -1.93 -11.44
CA ILE A 224 -17.88 -0.70 -10.64
C ILE A 224 -16.69 -0.65 -9.69
N LYS A 225 -15.97 0.48 -9.68
CA LYS A 225 -14.92 0.73 -8.69
C LYS A 225 -15.55 1.11 -7.35
N ILE A 226 -15.31 0.31 -6.32
CA ILE A 226 -15.87 0.45 -4.98
C ILE A 226 -14.84 0.80 -3.90
N GLY A 227 -13.56 0.88 -4.25
CA GLY A 227 -12.54 1.38 -3.35
C GLY A 227 -11.24 1.74 -4.05
N GLU A 228 -10.47 2.61 -3.42
CA GLU A 228 -9.17 3.05 -3.93
C GLU A 228 -8.20 3.39 -2.80
N TRP A 229 -6.96 2.92 -2.94
CA TRP A 229 -5.85 3.08 -2.00
C TRP A 229 -4.53 3.22 -2.74
N TYR A 230 -3.49 3.63 -1.99
CA TYR A 230 -2.11 3.51 -2.41
C TYR A 230 -1.37 2.44 -1.61
N CYS A 231 -0.45 1.76 -2.30
CA CYS A 231 0.51 0.82 -1.74
C CYS A 231 1.92 1.34 -2.01
N PRO A 232 2.68 1.79 -1.00
CA PRO A 232 4.07 2.15 -1.18
C PRO A 232 4.87 0.97 -1.75
N PHE A 233 5.83 1.26 -2.64
CA PHE A 233 6.60 0.25 -3.36
C PHE A 233 7.34 -0.73 -2.43
N ILE A 234 7.69 -0.32 -1.21
CA ILE A 234 8.32 -1.22 -0.22
C ILE A 234 7.47 -2.46 0.10
N PHE A 235 6.16 -2.42 -0.12
CA PHE A 235 5.23 -3.54 0.08
C PHE A 235 4.97 -4.38 -1.17
N VAL A 236 5.55 -4.01 -2.33
CA VAL A 236 5.34 -4.66 -3.62
C VAL A 236 6.70 -4.95 -4.25
N LYS A 237 6.97 -6.18 -4.64
CA LYS A 237 8.19 -6.54 -5.37
C LYS A 237 7.81 -7.01 -6.76
N GLU A 238 8.51 -6.54 -7.78
CA GLU A 238 8.34 -7.06 -9.14
C GLU A 238 9.50 -7.99 -9.50
N LYS A 239 9.22 -8.94 -10.40
CA LYS A 239 10.20 -9.81 -11.05
C LYS A 239 9.92 -9.81 -12.55
N GLY A 240 10.93 -9.56 -13.38
CA GLY A 240 10.75 -9.35 -14.82
C GLY A 240 10.12 -8.00 -15.17
N GLY A 241 10.27 -7.02 -14.27
CA GLY A 241 9.76 -5.65 -14.37
C GLY A 241 10.65 -4.68 -13.61
N LEU A 242 10.09 -3.97 -12.62
CA LEU A 242 10.84 -3.05 -11.75
C LEU A 242 11.58 -3.79 -10.62
N ASP A 243 12.53 -4.64 -11.00
CA ASP A 243 13.17 -5.60 -10.07
C ASP A 243 14.13 -4.95 -9.07
N LYS A 244 14.65 -3.76 -9.41
CA LYS A 244 15.61 -3.02 -8.57
C LYS A 244 14.88 -1.97 -7.73
N PRO A 245 15.08 -1.94 -6.40
CA PRO A 245 14.43 -0.96 -5.52
C PRO A 245 14.67 0.50 -5.92
N GLU A 246 15.87 0.82 -6.43
CA GLU A 246 16.17 2.17 -6.92
C GLU A 246 15.28 2.55 -8.12
N GLN A 247 15.08 1.62 -9.04
CA GLN A 247 14.27 1.85 -10.23
C GLN A 247 12.79 1.94 -9.86
N GLN A 248 12.32 1.05 -8.99
CA GLN A 248 10.95 1.05 -8.49
C GLN A 248 10.62 2.34 -7.73
N LEU A 249 11.54 2.83 -6.88
CA LEU A 249 11.38 4.12 -6.21
C LEU A 249 11.26 5.28 -7.22
N LYS A 250 12.01 5.25 -8.32
CA LYS A 250 12.00 6.30 -9.34
C LYS A 250 10.74 6.27 -10.20
N GLU A 251 10.31 5.09 -10.62
CA GLU A 251 9.24 4.93 -11.62
C GLU A 251 7.86 4.73 -10.99
N SER A 252 7.79 4.07 -9.83
CA SER A 252 6.53 3.76 -9.16
C SER A 252 6.71 3.71 -7.63
N MET A 253 7.05 4.85 -7.01
CA MET A 253 7.17 4.95 -5.54
C MET A 253 5.91 4.46 -4.80
N TYR A 254 4.74 4.64 -5.41
CA TYR A 254 3.50 4.03 -4.96
C TYR A 254 2.91 3.20 -6.09
N TYR A 255 1.99 2.33 -5.74
CA TYR A 255 1.09 1.64 -6.66
C TYR A 255 -0.34 2.04 -6.30
N LYS A 256 -1.19 2.23 -7.31
CA LYS A 256 -2.62 2.42 -7.12
C LYS A 256 -3.27 1.05 -6.95
N MET A 257 -4.00 0.86 -5.86
CA MET A 257 -4.82 -0.32 -5.63
C MET A 257 -6.28 0.10 -5.71
N SER A 258 -7.05 -0.47 -6.62
CA SER A 258 -8.51 -0.30 -6.66
C SER A 258 -9.22 -1.61 -6.37
N LEU A 259 -10.38 -1.54 -5.72
CA LEU A 259 -11.31 -2.66 -5.61
C LEU A 259 -12.46 -2.43 -6.57
N GLU A 260 -12.69 -3.41 -7.42
CA GLU A 260 -13.65 -3.43 -8.51
C GLU A 260 -14.66 -4.55 -8.27
N GLN A 261 -15.94 -4.33 -8.57
CA GLN A 261 -17.03 -5.27 -8.30
C GLN A 261 -17.87 -5.50 -9.56
N GLU A 262 -18.16 -6.76 -9.88
CA GLU A 262 -18.95 -7.16 -11.05
C GLU A 262 -19.68 -8.50 -10.82
N TRP A 263 -20.60 -8.83 -11.71
CA TRP A 263 -21.20 -10.16 -11.83
C TRP A 263 -20.49 -10.95 -12.93
N GLU A 264 -19.99 -12.16 -12.64
CA GLU A 264 -19.35 -13.09 -13.59
C GLU A 264 -20.27 -14.30 -13.80
N GLU A 265 -20.54 -14.67 -15.05
CA GLU A 265 -21.33 -15.85 -15.38
C GLU A 265 -20.58 -17.13 -14.99
N ILE A 266 -21.27 -18.03 -14.27
CA ILE A 266 -20.73 -19.35 -13.89
C ILE A 266 -21.47 -20.51 -14.56
N HIS A 267 -22.68 -20.26 -15.08
CA HIS A 267 -23.48 -21.23 -15.82
C HIS A 267 -24.44 -20.51 -16.75
N SER A 268 -24.64 -21.05 -17.96
CA SER A 268 -25.70 -20.61 -18.87
C SER A 268 -26.25 -21.78 -19.68
N CYS A 269 -27.56 -21.79 -19.91
CA CYS A 269 -28.23 -22.80 -20.71
C CYS A 269 -29.50 -22.25 -21.35
N GLN A 270 -30.05 -23.00 -22.31
CA GLN A 270 -31.32 -22.70 -22.95
C GLN A 270 -32.24 -23.90 -22.82
N GLY A 271 -33.54 -23.67 -22.81
CA GLY A 271 -34.51 -24.74 -22.73
C GLY A 271 -35.90 -24.32 -23.19
N PHE A 272 -36.83 -25.26 -23.05
CA PHE A 272 -38.22 -25.09 -23.46
C PHE A 272 -39.15 -25.70 -22.43
N GLY A 273 -40.27 -25.02 -22.15
CA GLY A 273 -41.30 -25.51 -21.23
C GLY A 273 -40.94 -25.27 -19.75
N GLY A 274 -41.49 -26.09 -18.86
CA GLY A 274 -41.39 -25.90 -17.40
C GLY A 274 -40.29 -26.70 -16.68
N GLY A 275 -39.26 -27.16 -17.39
CA GLY A 275 -38.21 -27.99 -16.80
C GLY A 275 -37.32 -27.20 -15.83
N THR A 276 -37.04 -27.79 -14.66
CA THR A 276 -36.10 -27.22 -13.67
C THR A 276 -34.67 -27.26 -14.21
N VAL A 277 -33.95 -26.14 -14.06
CA VAL A 277 -32.52 -26.06 -14.34
C VAL A 277 -31.74 -26.48 -13.11
N MET A 278 -30.94 -27.53 -13.25
CA MET A 278 -30.01 -27.98 -12.23
C MET A 278 -28.63 -27.45 -12.56
N VAL A 279 -28.06 -26.65 -11.66
CA VAL A 279 -26.69 -26.16 -11.76
C VAL A 279 -25.82 -26.98 -10.82
N ASP A 280 -24.73 -27.51 -11.37
CA ASP A 280 -23.67 -28.21 -10.65
C ASP A 280 -22.33 -27.79 -11.28
N THR A 281 -21.62 -26.86 -10.64
CA THR A 281 -20.37 -26.31 -11.16
C THR A 281 -19.38 -26.01 -10.03
N PHE A 282 -18.10 -25.91 -10.34
CA PHE A 282 -17.05 -25.52 -9.38
C PHE A 282 -16.61 -24.09 -9.64
N VAL A 283 -16.56 -23.28 -8.58
CA VAL A 283 -16.12 -21.89 -8.62
C VAL A 283 -14.86 -21.73 -7.80
N ARG A 284 -13.79 -21.23 -8.44
CA ARG A 284 -12.55 -20.88 -7.76
C ARG A 284 -12.69 -19.56 -7.01
N LYS A 285 -12.73 -19.64 -5.67
CA LYS A 285 -12.90 -18.51 -4.75
C LYS A 285 -11.81 -17.45 -4.88
N GLU A 286 -10.55 -17.87 -4.93
CA GLU A 286 -9.40 -16.98 -4.87
C GLU A 286 -8.41 -17.27 -6.02
N GLU A 287 -7.99 -16.20 -6.71
CA GLU A 287 -7.07 -16.32 -7.84
C GLU A 287 -6.23 -15.04 -8.05
N GLY A 288 -4.91 -15.17 -8.15
CA GLY A 288 -4.02 -14.09 -8.56
C GLY A 288 -3.66 -14.17 -10.05
N ARG A 289 -3.73 -13.04 -10.77
CA ARG A 289 -3.38 -12.94 -12.18
C ARG A 289 -2.38 -11.81 -12.45
N LEU A 290 -1.31 -12.11 -13.17
CA LEU A 290 -0.39 -11.07 -13.64
C LEU A 290 -0.98 -10.35 -14.84
N LYS A 291 -0.83 -9.01 -14.86
CA LYS A 291 -1.36 -8.12 -15.90
C LYS A 291 -2.86 -8.38 -16.23
N GLY A 292 -3.61 -8.85 -15.24
CA GLY A 292 -5.05 -9.18 -15.36
C GLY A 292 -5.40 -10.54 -15.96
N ASN A 293 -4.48 -11.18 -16.69
CA ASN A 293 -4.84 -12.32 -17.56
C ASN A 293 -3.99 -13.58 -17.31
N GLU A 294 -2.76 -13.44 -16.83
CA GLU A 294 -1.83 -14.57 -16.72
C GLU A 294 -2.02 -15.29 -15.38
N ALA A 295 -2.48 -16.53 -15.45
CA ALA A 295 -2.56 -17.39 -14.27
C ALA A 295 -1.17 -17.55 -13.62
N THR A 296 -1.16 -17.53 -12.30
CA THR A 296 0.06 -17.64 -11.49
C THR A 296 -0.01 -18.82 -10.53
N TYR A 297 1.16 -19.29 -10.13
CA TYR A 297 1.27 -20.12 -8.93
C TYR A 297 1.72 -19.25 -7.75
N GLU A 298 1.25 -19.62 -6.56
CA GLU A 298 1.53 -18.93 -5.31
C GLU A 298 2.74 -19.56 -4.60
N ARG A 299 3.67 -18.73 -4.15
CA ARG A 299 4.83 -19.15 -3.34
C ARG A 299 4.96 -18.25 -2.11
N ARG A 300 4.98 -18.84 -0.92
CA ARG A 300 5.20 -18.10 0.34
C ARG A 300 6.68 -17.90 0.59
N ASP A 301 7.05 -16.67 0.89
CA ASP A 301 8.39 -16.28 1.35
C ASP A 301 8.27 -15.84 2.81
N HIS A 302 8.32 -16.83 3.70
CA HIS A 302 8.16 -16.64 5.15
C HIS A 302 9.27 -15.79 5.76
N GLU A 303 10.48 -15.87 5.21
CA GLU A 303 11.64 -15.15 5.72
C GLU A 303 11.50 -13.63 5.50
N ASN A 304 11.02 -13.23 4.32
CA ASN A 304 10.87 -11.82 3.98
C ASN A 304 9.45 -11.27 4.23
N GLY A 305 8.48 -12.15 4.52
CA GLY A 305 7.08 -11.77 4.74
C GLY A 305 6.34 -11.37 3.46
N PHE A 306 6.60 -12.07 2.35
CA PHE A 306 5.96 -11.82 1.04
C PHE A 306 5.24 -13.07 0.52
N LEU A 307 4.15 -12.86 -0.21
CA LEU A 307 3.50 -13.86 -1.04
C LEU A 307 3.78 -13.54 -2.51
N TRP A 308 4.43 -14.47 -3.20
CA TRP A 308 4.79 -14.34 -4.60
C TRP A 308 3.76 -15.01 -5.50
N PHE A 309 3.41 -14.31 -6.58
CA PHE A 309 2.58 -14.77 -7.68
C PHE A 309 3.44 -14.79 -8.93
N GLU A 310 3.80 -15.99 -9.39
CA GLU A 310 4.83 -16.18 -10.41
C GLU A 310 4.28 -16.95 -11.61
N THR A 311 4.84 -16.67 -12.79
CA THR A 311 4.58 -17.40 -14.04
C THR A 311 5.86 -17.49 -14.87
N LYS A 312 5.91 -18.46 -15.79
CA LYS A 312 7.05 -18.58 -16.72
C LYS A 312 6.94 -17.50 -17.78
N GLU A 313 8.04 -16.81 -18.04
CA GLU A 313 8.12 -15.82 -19.10
C GLU A 313 7.99 -16.52 -20.47
N LYS A 314 6.99 -16.12 -21.25
CA LYS A 314 6.71 -16.73 -22.57
C LYS A 314 7.66 -16.24 -23.66
N ASN A 315 8.24 -15.04 -23.49
CA ASN A 315 8.97 -14.33 -24.55
C ASN A 315 10.49 -14.23 -24.28
N GLY A 316 10.98 -14.82 -23.19
CA GLY A 316 12.39 -14.76 -22.80
C GLY A 316 13.21 -15.92 -23.37
N VAL A 317 14.37 -15.61 -23.95
CA VAL A 317 15.32 -16.58 -24.56
C VAL A 317 15.91 -17.56 -23.53
N GLN A 318 15.70 -17.35 -22.22
CA GLN A 318 16.29 -18.13 -21.13
C GLN A 318 15.30 -18.60 -20.04
N GLY A 319 14.00 -18.66 -20.32
CA GLY A 319 13.04 -19.21 -19.35
C GLY A 319 12.99 -18.43 -18.03
N GLY A 320 13.00 -17.10 -18.11
CA GLY A 320 12.86 -16.22 -16.95
C GLY A 320 11.53 -16.45 -16.20
N LEU A 321 11.51 -16.07 -14.92
CA LEU A 321 10.28 -16.02 -14.13
C LEU A 321 9.79 -14.57 -14.08
N MET A 322 8.53 -14.33 -14.43
CA MET A 322 7.85 -13.07 -14.15
C MET A 322 7.00 -13.24 -12.90
N GLY A 323 6.85 -12.17 -12.12
CA GLY A 323 6.00 -12.25 -10.95
C GLY A 323 5.88 -10.97 -10.15
N ILE A 324 4.96 -11.02 -9.19
CA ILE A 324 4.77 -9.97 -8.21
C ILE A 324 4.76 -10.56 -6.82
N GLY A 325 5.51 -9.94 -5.90
CA GLY A 325 5.51 -10.25 -4.49
C GLY A 325 4.69 -9.20 -3.75
N LEU A 326 3.59 -9.60 -3.13
CA LEU A 326 2.85 -8.74 -2.23
C LEU A 326 3.25 -9.02 -0.79
N SER A 327 3.55 -7.96 -0.05
CA SER A 327 3.81 -8.07 1.38
C SER A 327 2.60 -8.69 2.09
N LYS A 328 2.85 -9.55 3.08
CA LYS A 328 1.79 -10.23 3.82
C LYS A 328 0.74 -9.29 4.40
N VAL A 329 1.14 -8.08 4.82
CA VAL A 329 0.23 -7.07 5.39
C VAL A 329 -0.78 -6.56 4.36
N ILE A 330 -0.42 -6.54 3.06
CA ILE A 330 -1.34 -6.19 1.98
C ILE A 330 -2.30 -7.35 1.72
N MET A 331 -1.81 -8.59 1.70
CA MET A 331 -2.64 -9.79 1.55
C MET A 331 -3.64 -9.94 2.70
N GLU A 332 -3.19 -9.78 3.95
CA GLU A 332 -4.02 -9.86 5.14
C GLU A 332 -5.08 -8.76 5.17
N LYS A 333 -4.74 -7.55 4.72
CA LYS A 333 -5.73 -6.46 4.52
C LYS A 333 -6.80 -6.86 3.50
N MET A 334 -6.42 -7.33 2.31
CA MET A 334 -7.39 -7.74 1.28
C MET A 334 -8.33 -8.84 1.80
N LYS A 335 -7.81 -9.83 2.52
CA LYS A 335 -8.61 -10.90 3.13
C LYS A 335 -9.54 -10.39 4.22
N TRP A 336 -9.06 -9.47 5.07
CA TRP A 336 -9.88 -8.85 6.10
C TRP A 336 -11.05 -8.06 5.49
N ASP A 337 -10.81 -7.28 4.43
CA ASP A 337 -11.84 -6.53 3.70
C ASP A 337 -12.90 -7.44 3.05
N GLN A 338 -12.55 -8.70 2.79
CA GLN A 338 -13.43 -9.73 2.25
C GLN A 338 -14.12 -10.57 3.34
N ASN A 339 -13.96 -10.20 4.63
CA ASN A 339 -14.43 -10.96 5.78
C ASN A 339 -13.91 -12.40 5.85
N ILE A 340 -12.78 -12.69 5.19
CA ILE A 340 -12.14 -13.99 5.22
C ILE A 340 -11.35 -14.09 6.53
N ARG A 341 -11.85 -14.89 7.47
CA ARG A 341 -11.23 -15.10 8.79
C ARG A 341 -10.31 -16.32 8.77
N GLY A 342 -9.11 -16.16 9.32
CA GLY A 342 -8.15 -17.26 9.53
C GLY A 342 -7.10 -17.40 8.44
N ASN A 343 -6.03 -18.12 8.78
CA ASN A 343 -4.92 -18.43 7.88
C ASN A 343 -5.08 -19.89 7.38
N GLY A 344 -6.21 -20.21 6.77
CA GLY A 344 -6.63 -21.57 6.46
C GLY A 344 -6.39 -21.94 5.01
N GLY A 345 -5.78 -23.09 4.75
CA GLY A 345 -5.77 -23.74 3.45
C GLY A 345 -7.15 -24.28 3.08
N ASP A 346 -8.14 -23.40 3.02
CA ASP A 346 -9.48 -23.75 2.55
C ASP A 346 -9.41 -24.17 1.09
N GLU A 347 -10.27 -25.14 0.74
CA GLU A 347 -10.47 -25.58 -0.62
C GLU A 347 -10.81 -24.36 -1.49
N LYS A 348 -9.90 -24.03 -2.43
CA LYS A 348 -10.04 -22.85 -3.29
C LYS A 348 -11.18 -23.00 -4.28
N ASP A 349 -11.54 -24.24 -4.61
CA ASP A 349 -12.64 -24.56 -5.51
C ASP A 349 -13.85 -24.97 -4.68
N VAL A 350 -15.00 -24.35 -4.92
CA VAL A 350 -16.24 -24.64 -4.20
C VAL A 350 -17.32 -25.05 -5.18
N ARG A 351 -17.95 -26.18 -4.89
CA ARG A 351 -19.10 -26.67 -5.65
C ARG A 351 -20.31 -25.80 -5.38
N VAL A 352 -20.96 -25.36 -6.44
CA VAL A 352 -22.22 -24.60 -6.44
C VAL A 352 -23.29 -25.51 -7.01
N GLU A 353 -24.20 -25.94 -6.14
CA GLU A 353 -25.36 -26.73 -6.48
C GLU A 353 -26.63 -25.91 -6.24
N SER A 354 -27.45 -25.73 -7.27
CA SER A 354 -28.71 -25.00 -7.16
C SER A 354 -29.75 -25.46 -8.18
N ALA A 355 -31.03 -25.30 -7.83
CA ALA A 355 -32.17 -25.66 -8.67
C ALA A 355 -33.02 -24.42 -8.96
N HIS A 356 -33.23 -24.11 -10.23
CA HIS A 356 -33.91 -22.90 -10.67
C HIS A 356 -35.13 -23.24 -11.54
N HIS A 357 -36.25 -22.56 -11.30
CA HIS A 357 -37.52 -22.86 -11.97
C HIS A 357 -37.89 -21.73 -12.95
N PRO A 358 -38.19 -22.04 -14.21
CA PRO A 358 -38.58 -21.04 -15.19
C PRO A 358 -39.92 -20.39 -14.82
N SER A 359 -40.02 -19.08 -15.03
CA SER A 359 -41.23 -18.31 -14.74
C SER A 359 -42.34 -18.48 -15.81
N HIS A 360 -41.98 -18.96 -17.01
CA HIS A 360 -42.91 -19.10 -18.15
C HIS A 360 -42.70 -20.42 -18.91
N LYS A 361 -43.78 -20.93 -19.53
CA LYS A 361 -43.82 -22.22 -20.23
C LYS A 361 -43.39 -22.16 -21.71
N GLY A 362 -42.48 -21.24 -22.06
CA GLY A 362 -42.01 -21.02 -23.43
C GLY A 362 -40.57 -21.45 -23.65
N GLN A 363 -39.95 -20.96 -24.72
CA GLN A 363 -38.51 -20.97 -24.85
C GLN A 363 -37.92 -20.00 -23.83
N TRP A 364 -36.84 -20.40 -23.18
CA TRP A 364 -36.16 -19.57 -22.19
C TRP A 364 -34.65 -19.74 -22.29
N THR A 365 -33.97 -18.68 -21.86
CA THR A 365 -32.53 -18.67 -21.62
C THR A 365 -32.29 -18.41 -20.14
N PHE A 366 -31.37 -19.17 -19.55
CA PHE A 366 -31.01 -19.07 -18.14
C PHE A 366 -29.51 -18.79 -18.02
N ALA A 367 -29.15 -17.87 -17.14
CA ALA A 367 -27.78 -17.64 -16.74
C ALA A 367 -27.70 -17.42 -15.22
N LEU A 368 -26.68 -18.01 -14.61
CA LEU A 368 -26.34 -17.83 -13.20
C LEU A 368 -25.03 -17.07 -13.09
N TYR A 369 -25.06 -16.02 -12.28
CA TYR A 369 -23.91 -15.15 -12.05
C TYR A 369 -23.48 -15.23 -10.58
N VAL A 370 -22.18 -15.10 -10.35
CA VAL A 370 -21.57 -14.96 -9.03
C VAL A 370 -21.04 -13.54 -8.86
N LEU A 371 -21.15 -12.97 -7.66
CA LEU A 371 -20.49 -11.70 -7.38
C LEU A 371 -18.97 -11.90 -7.32
N VAL A 372 -18.24 -11.09 -8.08
CA VAL A 372 -16.79 -11.06 -8.11
C VAL A 372 -16.28 -9.70 -7.65
N GLU A 373 -15.32 -9.71 -6.73
CA GLU A 373 -14.59 -8.53 -6.28
C GLU A 373 -13.11 -8.69 -6.66
N ARG A 374 -12.57 -7.74 -7.43
CA ARG A 374 -11.21 -7.77 -7.97
C ARG A 374 -10.39 -6.62 -7.43
N TYR A 375 -9.31 -6.93 -6.74
CA TYR A 375 -8.25 -5.97 -6.45
C TYR A 375 -7.39 -5.80 -7.70
N MET A 376 -7.19 -4.56 -8.12
CA MET A 376 -6.43 -4.20 -9.31
C MET A 376 -5.25 -3.32 -8.89
N LEU A 377 -4.04 -3.84 -9.05
CA LEU A 377 -2.80 -3.15 -8.70
C LEU A 377 -2.14 -2.57 -9.94
N ARG A 378 -2.05 -1.24 -9.98
CA ARG A 378 -1.47 -0.48 -11.10
C ARG A 378 -0.25 0.29 -10.64
N ARG A 379 0.74 0.45 -11.52
CA ARG A 379 1.84 1.40 -11.33
C ARG A 379 1.32 2.84 -11.43
N MET A 380 2.17 3.81 -11.13
CA MET A 380 1.81 5.24 -11.23
C MET A 380 1.53 5.71 -12.68
N ASP A 381 1.99 4.97 -13.69
CA ASP A 381 1.68 5.19 -15.11
C ASP A 381 0.35 4.55 -15.56
N GLU A 382 -0.47 4.07 -14.62
CA GLU A 382 -1.73 3.34 -14.81
C GLU A 382 -1.59 1.94 -15.43
N SER A 383 -0.38 1.44 -15.67
CA SER A 383 -0.19 0.07 -16.16
C SER A 383 -0.58 -0.97 -15.12
N LEU A 384 -1.44 -1.91 -15.50
CA LEU A 384 -1.88 -3.01 -14.65
C LEU A 384 -0.76 -4.05 -14.51
N VAL A 385 -0.30 -4.28 -13.29
CA VAL A 385 0.74 -5.29 -13.00
C VAL A 385 0.17 -6.57 -12.42
N PHE A 386 -0.93 -6.47 -11.66
CA PHE A 386 -1.52 -7.62 -10.97
C PHE A 386 -3.00 -7.40 -10.66
N SER A 387 -3.76 -8.48 -10.65
CA SER A 387 -5.08 -8.52 -10.05
C SER A 387 -5.25 -9.71 -9.13
N TYR A 388 -6.03 -9.53 -8.06
CA TYR A 388 -6.43 -10.59 -7.14
C TYR A 388 -7.95 -10.66 -7.06
N ILE A 389 -8.49 -11.84 -7.32
CA ILE A 389 -9.91 -12.06 -7.57
C ILE A 389 -10.50 -12.84 -6.39
N PHE A 390 -11.58 -12.30 -5.83
CA PHE A 390 -12.45 -12.96 -4.87
C PHE A 390 -13.80 -13.24 -5.52
N ARG A 391 -14.18 -14.51 -5.64
CA ARG A 391 -15.52 -14.93 -6.06
C ARG A 391 -16.32 -15.32 -4.84
N ASN A 392 -17.54 -14.80 -4.71
CA ASN A 392 -18.42 -15.01 -3.57
C ASN A 392 -19.49 -16.07 -3.89
N PRO A 393 -19.24 -17.38 -3.72
CA PRO A 393 -20.16 -18.45 -4.16
C PRO A 393 -21.52 -18.44 -3.46
N HIS A 394 -21.65 -17.70 -2.34
CA HIS A 394 -22.92 -17.52 -1.63
C HIS A 394 -23.73 -16.31 -2.12
N GLN A 395 -23.15 -15.46 -2.98
CA GLN A 395 -23.81 -14.31 -3.57
C GLN A 395 -24.04 -14.58 -5.05
N LEU A 396 -25.19 -15.19 -5.33
CA LEU A 396 -25.60 -15.63 -6.66
C LEU A 396 -26.76 -14.77 -7.16
N ARG A 397 -26.84 -14.61 -8.48
CA ARG A 397 -27.95 -13.93 -9.14
C ARG A 397 -28.33 -14.64 -10.42
N GLU A 398 -29.59 -15.02 -10.52
CA GLU A 398 -30.15 -15.62 -11.73
C GLU A 398 -30.65 -14.55 -12.71
N LYS A 399 -30.62 -14.90 -13.99
CA LYS A 399 -31.25 -14.13 -15.05
C LYS A 399 -31.99 -15.07 -16.00
N TRP A 400 -33.25 -14.72 -16.25
CA TRP A 400 -34.10 -15.37 -17.24
C TRP A 400 -34.33 -14.42 -18.42
N GLY A 401 -34.31 -14.97 -19.64
CA GLY A 401 -34.60 -14.26 -20.89
C GLY A 401 -35.47 -15.06 -21.82
#